data_AF-A0A293M917-F1
#
_entry.id   AF-A0A293M917-F1
#
_cell.length_a   1.000
_cell.length_b   1.000
_cell.length_c   1.000
_cell.angle_alpha   90.00
_cell.angle_beta   90.00
_cell.angle_gamma   90.00
#
_symmetry.space_group_name_H-M   'P 1'
#
loop_
_entity.id
_entity.type
_entity.pdbx_description
1 polymer ?
#
loop_
_entity_poly.entity_id
_entity_poly.type
_entity_poly.pdbx_seq_one_letter_code
_entity_poly.pdbx_strand_id
1 'polypeptide(L)'
;MAVVRHTGSGAVALGHFDGSGLEHGAAAMVRRVQELSLPVPDGRFEVYLVGGFLDRRGYSEGLATQLLYAFHKQPVNLHLITACLCELNNVLRGNLNWPTIYGIGVNIKSGEIFPATFPDKGPELPLRSARHFTGCHEMNDIYDCSLGMMRIGPFNYEPMRGVDLWLAQNDDFILQHLSTSPEVESPMFVMQV
;
A
#
# COMPACT_ATOMS: atom_id res chain seq x y z
N MET A 1 4.02 2.19 0.26
CA MET A 1 3.85 1.36 -0.96
C MET A 1 5.12 0.53 -1.19
N ALA A 2 4.96 -0.70 -1.66
CA ALA A 2 6.08 -1.55 -2.07
C ALA A 2 5.83 -2.09 -3.48
N VAL A 3 6.90 -2.25 -4.24
CA VAL A 3 6.90 -2.91 -5.55
C VAL A 3 7.93 -4.03 -5.50
N VAL A 4 7.54 -5.22 -5.94
CA VAL A 4 8.45 -6.34 -6.19
C VAL A 4 8.42 -6.63 -7.68
N ARG A 5 9.59 -6.71 -8.31
CA ARG A 5 9.72 -6.94 -9.74
C ARG A 5 10.77 -8.01 -10.01
N HIS A 6 10.51 -8.88 -10.98
CA HIS A 6 11.54 -9.74 -11.55
C HIS A 6 11.99 -9.19 -12.90
N THR A 7 13.30 -8.96 -13.07
CA THR A 7 13.82 -8.21 -14.22
C THR A 7 13.77 -8.95 -15.55
N GLY A 8 13.88 -10.27 -15.56
CA GLY A 8 13.86 -11.05 -16.81
C GLY A 8 12.45 -11.33 -17.31
N SER A 9 11.56 -11.79 -16.43
CA SER A 9 10.15 -12.07 -16.77
C SER A 9 9.30 -10.80 -16.92
N GLY A 10 9.72 -9.71 -16.28
CA GLY A 10 8.92 -8.48 -16.18
C GLY A 10 7.73 -8.60 -15.22
N ALA A 11 7.62 -9.70 -14.46
CA ALA A 11 6.56 -9.85 -13.46
C ALA A 11 6.68 -8.77 -12.38
N VAL A 12 5.56 -8.14 -12.03
CA VAL A 12 5.49 -7.04 -11.06
C VAL A 12 4.32 -7.29 -10.10
N ALA A 13 4.57 -7.10 -8.80
CA ALA A 13 3.55 -6.93 -7.79
C ALA A 13 3.68 -5.53 -7.16
N LEU A 14 2.56 -4.84 -6.97
CA LEU A 14 2.47 -3.56 -6.27
C LEU A 14 1.53 -3.72 -5.07
N GLY A 15 1.99 -3.30 -3.90
CA GLY A 15 1.25 -3.35 -2.65
C GLY A 15 1.20 -2.02 -1.93
N HIS A 16 0.05 -1.69 -1.35
CA HIS A 16 -0.11 -0.57 -0.44
C HIS A 16 -0.24 -1.11 0.99
N PHE A 17 0.79 -0.89 1.82
CA PHE A 17 0.86 -1.37 3.19
C PHE A 17 0.49 -0.27 4.16
N ASP A 18 -0.35 -0.59 5.14
CA ASP A 18 -0.80 0.29 6.22
C ASP A 18 -0.40 -0.23 7.63
N GLY A 19 0.26 -1.40 7.68
CA GLY A 19 0.63 -2.11 8.92
C GLY A 19 -0.19 -3.37 9.19
N SER A 20 -1.37 -3.50 8.58
CA SER A 20 -2.20 -4.70 8.68
C SER A 20 -1.71 -5.80 7.74
N GLY A 21 -1.66 -7.04 8.23
CA GLY A 21 -1.32 -8.21 7.39
C GLY A 21 0.07 -8.16 6.74
N LEU A 22 0.99 -7.33 7.26
CA LEU A 22 2.23 -6.94 6.61
C LEU A 22 3.12 -8.10 6.19
N GLU A 23 3.46 -9.00 7.12
CA GLU A 23 4.37 -10.12 6.81
C GLU A 23 3.76 -11.05 5.75
N HIS A 24 2.46 -11.35 5.87
CA HIS A 24 1.73 -12.17 4.90
C HIS A 24 1.65 -11.49 3.53
N GLY A 25 1.36 -10.19 3.49
CA GLY A 25 1.29 -9.41 2.25
C GLY A 25 2.63 -9.34 1.52
N ALA A 26 3.72 -9.08 2.24
CA ALA A 26 5.08 -9.07 1.68
C ALA A 26 5.46 -10.44 1.11
N ALA A 27 5.20 -11.52 1.87
CA ALA A 27 5.46 -12.88 1.42
C ALA A 27 4.61 -13.26 0.19
N ALA A 28 3.33 -12.90 0.19
CA ALA A 28 2.42 -13.17 -0.93
C ALA A 28 2.88 -12.45 -2.22
N MET A 29 3.30 -11.19 -2.13
CA MET A 29 3.87 -10.45 -3.26
C MET A 29 5.10 -11.15 -3.84
N VAL A 30 6.06 -11.51 -3.00
CA VAL A 30 7.31 -12.15 -3.44
C VAL A 30 7.03 -13.51 -4.05
N ARG A 31 6.23 -14.34 -3.39
CA ARG A 31 5.80 -15.64 -3.91
C ARG A 31 5.13 -15.50 -5.28
N ARG A 32 4.22 -14.54 -5.44
CA ARG A 32 3.49 -14.36 -6.70
C ARG A 32 4.41 -13.96 -7.84
N VAL A 33 5.34 -13.03 -7.60
CA VAL A 33 6.34 -12.63 -8.60
C VAL A 33 7.28 -13.79 -8.94
N GLN A 34 7.66 -14.60 -7.94
CA GLN A 34 8.46 -15.80 -8.15
C GLN A 34 7.75 -16.83 -9.02
N GLU A 35 6.49 -17.15 -8.74
CA GLU A 35 5.67 -18.08 -9.54
C GLU A 35 5.58 -17.64 -11.01
N LEU A 36 5.30 -16.35 -11.25
CA LEU A 36 5.21 -15.78 -12.60
C LEU A 36 6.55 -15.75 -13.33
N SER A 37 7.65 -15.86 -12.61
CA SER A 37 9.01 -15.82 -13.16
C SER A 37 9.60 -17.20 -13.41
N LEU A 38 8.96 -18.28 -12.96
CA LEU A 38 9.44 -19.65 -13.18
C LEU A 38 9.78 -19.97 -14.65
N PRO A 39 9.02 -19.50 -15.67
CA PRO A 39 9.36 -19.77 -17.07
C PRO A 39 10.61 -19.05 -17.57
N VAL A 40 11.07 -18.00 -16.87
CA VAL A 40 12.21 -17.15 -17.25
C VAL A 40 13.12 -16.99 -16.02
N PRO A 41 14.02 -17.96 -15.76
CA PRO A 41 14.85 -17.96 -14.55
C PRO A 41 15.94 -16.87 -14.56
N ASP A 42 16.32 -16.38 -15.75
CA ASP A 42 17.27 -15.30 -15.88
C ASP A 42 16.69 -13.99 -15.34
N GLY A 43 17.50 -13.25 -14.61
CA GLY A 43 17.10 -11.98 -13.99
C GLY A 43 17.38 -11.96 -12.49
N ARG A 44 16.76 -11.00 -11.81
CA ARG A 44 16.82 -10.87 -10.35
C ARG A 44 15.53 -10.27 -9.81
N PHE A 45 15.29 -10.46 -8.53
CA PHE A 45 14.20 -9.83 -7.82
C PHE A 45 14.64 -8.47 -7.28
N GLU A 46 13.89 -7.43 -7.63
CA GLU A 46 14.10 -6.05 -7.21
C GLU A 46 12.94 -5.62 -6.31
N VAL A 47 13.25 -4.89 -5.24
CA VAL A 47 12.25 -4.31 -4.34
C VAL A 47 12.42 -2.79 -4.28
N TYR A 48 11.28 -2.10 -4.27
CA TYR A 48 11.20 -0.64 -4.22
C TYR A 48 10.19 -0.26 -3.15
N LEU A 49 10.61 0.60 -2.23
CA LEU A 49 9.81 1.03 -1.10
C LEU A 49 9.67 2.55 -1.15
N VAL A 50 8.43 3.04 -1.19
CA VAL A 50 8.11 4.47 -1.29
C VAL A 50 6.93 4.79 -0.37
N GLY A 51 7.04 5.85 0.43
CA GLY A 51 5.94 6.36 1.25
C GLY A 51 6.34 6.59 2.71
N GLY A 52 5.35 6.93 3.52
CA GLY A 52 5.59 7.43 4.87
C GLY A 52 6.27 8.80 4.87
N PHE A 53 6.37 9.42 6.03
CA PHE A 53 7.07 10.69 6.24
C PHE A 53 7.44 10.78 7.73
N LEU A 54 7.94 11.91 8.20
CA LEU A 54 8.22 12.11 9.63
C LEU A 54 6.93 12.47 10.39
N ASP A 55 5.96 11.54 10.42
CA ASP A 55 4.70 11.72 11.14
C ASP A 55 4.90 11.76 12.65
N ARG A 56 4.05 12.53 13.35
CA ARG A 56 4.19 12.79 14.79
C ARG A 56 4.00 11.55 15.66
N ARG A 57 3.28 10.54 15.15
CA ARG A 57 2.94 9.32 15.89
C ARG A 57 3.99 8.22 15.71
N GLY A 58 4.99 8.42 14.83
CA GLY A 58 6.04 7.46 14.54
C GLY A 58 5.57 6.24 13.75
N TYR A 59 4.38 6.30 13.13
CA TYR A 59 3.80 5.15 12.44
C TYR A 59 4.59 4.79 11.18
N SER A 60 5.04 5.78 10.41
CA SER A 60 5.81 5.57 9.19
C SER A 60 7.12 4.86 9.47
N GLU A 61 7.85 5.25 10.52
CA GLU A 61 9.12 4.64 10.89
C GLU A 61 8.93 3.19 11.36
N GLY A 62 7.91 2.95 12.20
CA GLY A 62 7.54 1.61 12.62
C GLY A 62 7.18 0.70 11.44
N LEU A 63 6.36 1.20 10.52
CA LEU A 63 5.95 0.47 9.31
C LEU A 63 7.13 0.20 8.37
N ALA A 64 7.99 1.20 8.13
CA ALA A 64 9.17 1.06 7.29
C ALA A 64 10.12 -0.02 7.82
N THR A 65 10.37 -0.02 9.13
CA THR A 65 11.21 -1.03 9.79
C THR A 65 10.62 -2.43 9.64
N GLN A 66 9.32 -2.58 9.88
CA GLN A 66 8.64 -3.87 9.72
C GLN A 66 8.66 -4.36 8.28
N LEU A 67 8.49 -3.48 7.29
CA LEU A 67 8.58 -3.84 5.87
C LEU A 67 9.98 -4.31 5.49
N LEU A 68 11.02 -3.59 5.90
CA LEU A 68 12.41 -4.00 5.65
C LEU A 68 12.68 -5.38 6.23
N TYR A 69 12.21 -5.64 7.45
CA TYR A 69 12.36 -6.95 8.09
C TYR A 69 11.56 -8.05 7.36
N ALA A 70 10.31 -7.77 6.98
CA ALA A 70 9.46 -8.72 6.27
C ALA A 70 10.03 -9.12 4.90
N PHE A 71 10.60 -8.16 4.15
CA PHE A 71 11.29 -8.45 2.89
C PHE A 71 12.64 -9.14 3.11
N HIS A 72 13.40 -8.77 4.15
CA HIS A 72 14.68 -9.41 4.46
C HIS A 72 14.56 -10.91 4.74
N LYS A 73 13.46 -11.35 5.36
CA LYS A 73 13.19 -12.76 5.67
C LYS A 73 12.83 -13.64 4.46
N GLN A 74 12.61 -13.05 3.30
CA GLN A 74 12.10 -13.80 2.15
C GLN A 74 13.15 -14.80 1.64
N PRO A 75 12.73 -15.96 1.12
CA PRO A 75 13.66 -17.03 0.73
C PRO A 75 14.43 -16.74 -0.57
N VAL A 76 14.16 -15.62 -1.23
CA VAL A 76 14.82 -15.19 -2.47
C VAL A 76 15.69 -13.96 -2.20
N ASN A 77 16.77 -13.82 -2.96
CA ASN A 77 17.62 -12.62 -2.89
C ASN A 77 16.87 -11.42 -3.48
N LEU A 78 16.40 -10.53 -2.60
CA LEU A 78 15.78 -9.26 -2.98
C LEU A 78 16.82 -8.16 -3.02
N HIS A 79 16.95 -7.52 -4.18
CA HIS A 79 17.79 -6.33 -4.35
C HIS A 79 16.97 -5.08 -4.06
N LEU A 80 17.28 -4.37 -2.98
CA LEU A 80 16.66 -3.07 -2.70
C LEU A 80 17.20 -2.01 -3.68
N ILE A 81 16.34 -1.56 -4.61
CA ILE A 81 16.72 -0.60 -5.65
C ILE A 81 16.32 0.83 -5.26
N THR A 82 15.17 0.99 -4.61
CA THR A 82 14.69 2.30 -4.14
C THR A 82 14.15 2.18 -2.74
N ALA A 83 14.59 3.09 -1.87
CA ALA A 83 14.03 3.29 -0.54
C ALA A 83 13.83 4.80 -0.35
N CYS A 84 12.65 5.30 -0.71
CA CYS A 84 12.21 6.67 -0.46
C CYS A 84 11.16 6.62 0.65
N LEU A 85 11.63 6.42 1.87
CA LEU A 85 10.81 6.21 3.06
C LEU A 85 11.07 7.28 4.11
N CYS A 86 10.05 7.57 4.93
CA CYS A 86 10.17 8.43 6.12
C CYS A 86 10.87 9.75 5.81
N GLU A 87 12.04 10.01 6.40
CA GLU A 87 12.85 11.22 6.15
C GLU A 87 13.11 11.47 4.67
N LEU A 88 13.39 10.43 3.89
CA LEU A 88 13.68 10.52 2.46
C LEU A 88 12.43 10.86 1.62
N ASN A 89 11.24 10.73 2.20
CA ASN A 89 9.99 11.15 1.60
C ASN A 89 9.35 12.34 2.34
N ASN A 90 10.11 13.04 3.19
CA ASN A 90 9.58 14.13 4.02
C ASN A 90 9.88 15.51 3.43
N VAL A 91 8.93 16.44 3.59
CA VAL A 91 9.16 17.87 3.39
C VAL A 91 8.56 18.66 4.55
N LEU A 92 9.33 19.58 5.11
CA LEU A 92 8.87 20.48 6.16
C LEU A 92 8.18 21.71 5.51
N ARG A 93 6.90 21.93 5.81
CA ARG A 93 6.14 23.12 5.38
C ARG A 93 5.69 23.89 6.61
N GLY A 94 6.32 25.03 6.86
CA GLY A 94 6.18 25.72 8.14
C GLY A 94 6.74 24.84 9.27
N ASN A 95 5.89 24.48 10.23
CA ASN A 95 6.25 23.60 11.35
C ASN A 95 5.61 22.20 11.24
N LEU A 96 5.11 21.83 10.06
CA LEU A 96 4.46 20.53 9.82
C LEU A 96 5.26 19.73 8.80
N ASN A 97 5.48 18.45 9.12
CA ASN A 97 6.07 17.47 8.22
C ASN A 97 4.99 16.95 7.27
N TRP A 98 5.30 16.85 5.99
CA TRP A 98 4.42 16.33 4.95
C TRP A 98 5.14 15.23 4.15
N PRO A 99 4.40 14.22 3.65
CA PRO A 99 4.94 13.37 2.60
C PRO A 99 5.13 14.16 1.30
N THR A 100 6.23 13.90 0.61
CA THR A 100 6.53 14.44 -0.72
C THR A 100 5.81 13.62 -1.80
N ILE A 101 5.88 12.28 -1.71
CA ILE A 101 5.24 11.34 -2.62
C ILE A 101 4.07 10.65 -1.89
N TYR A 102 2.86 10.79 -2.46
CA TYR A 102 1.62 10.17 -1.99
C TYR A 102 1.22 8.93 -2.77
N GLY A 103 1.67 8.83 -4.02
CA GLY A 103 1.28 7.76 -4.94
C GLY A 103 2.38 7.49 -5.96
N ILE A 104 2.48 6.25 -6.41
CA ILE A 104 3.39 5.83 -7.47
C ILE A 104 2.64 5.06 -8.55
N GLY A 105 3.12 5.16 -9.78
CA GLY A 105 2.77 4.28 -10.89
C GLY A 105 3.94 3.40 -11.27
N VAL A 106 3.65 2.24 -11.89
CA VAL A 106 4.65 1.35 -12.48
C VAL A 106 4.28 1.09 -13.92
N ASN A 107 5.17 1.43 -14.85
CA ASN A 107 5.02 1.05 -16.24
C ASN A 107 5.47 -0.41 -16.40
N ILE A 108 4.51 -1.32 -16.61
CA ILE A 108 4.79 -2.77 -16.68
C ILE A 108 5.74 -3.12 -17.84
N LYS A 109 5.72 -2.36 -18.95
CA LYS A 109 6.58 -2.63 -20.10
C LYS A 109 8.03 -2.21 -19.88
N SER A 110 8.26 -1.02 -19.31
CA SER A 110 9.62 -0.50 -19.09
C SER A 110 10.19 -0.87 -17.72
N GLY A 111 9.34 -1.19 -16.75
CA GLY A 111 9.71 -1.33 -15.34
C GLY A 111 9.92 0.00 -14.62
N GLU A 112 9.63 1.13 -15.26
CA GLU A 112 9.79 2.47 -14.68
C GLU A 112 8.79 2.69 -13.55
N ILE A 113 9.28 3.24 -12.43
CA ILE A 113 8.47 3.66 -11.28
C ILE A 113 8.52 5.18 -11.18
N PHE A 114 7.37 5.82 -11.10
CA PHE A 114 7.25 7.27 -11.12
C PHE A 114 6.17 7.78 -10.14
N PRO A 115 6.30 8.99 -9.57
CA PRO A 115 5.24 9.60 -8.78
C PRO A 115 3.96 9.79 -9.60
N ALA A 116 2.80 9.45 -9.04
CA ALA A 116 1.53 9.52 -9.75
C ALA A 116 0.36 9.87 -8.83
N THR A 117 -0.70 10.42 -9.41
CA THR A 117 -1.99 10.67 -8.73
C THR A 117 -3.11 10.10 -9.59
N PHE A 118 -4.10 9.48 -8.94
CA PHE A 118 -5.16 8.72 -9.60
C PHE A 118 -6.53 9.31 -9.22
N PRO A 119 -7.14 10.14 -10.10
CA PRO A 119 -8.48 10.66 -9.88
C PRO A 119 -9.55 9.57 -9.94
N ASP A 120 -9.38 8.61 -10.85
CA ASP A 120 -10.21 7.41 -10.94
C ASP A 120 -9.53 6.24 -10.23
N LYS A 121 -10.22 5.67 -9.24
CA LYS A 121 -9.75 4.55 -8.40
C LYS A 121 -10.70 3.34 -8.46
N GLY A 122 -11.67 3.38 -9.36
CA GLY A 122 -12.67 2.32 -9.53
C GLY A 122 -12.10 1.01 -10.06
N PRO A 123 -12.95 -0.03 -10.20
CA PRO A 123 -14.37 -0.07 -9.82
C PRO A 123 -14.58 -0.38 -8.32
N GLU A 124 -15.84 -0.28 -7.87
CA GLU A 124 -16.31 -0.68 -6.53
C GLU A 124 -15.50 -0.10 -5.37
N LEU A 125 -15.07 1.16 -5.49
CA LEU A 125 -14.26 1.82 -4.45
C LEU A 125 -14.94 1.78 -3.07
N PRO A 126 -16.24 2.12 -2.91
CA PRO A 126 -16.89 2.05 -1.59
C PRO A 126 -16.89 0.63 -0.99
N LEU A 127 -17.15 -0.40 -1.79
CA LEU A 127 -17.12 -1.80 -1.32
C LEU A 127 -15.71 -2.23 -0.89
N ARG A 128 -14.70 -1.89 -1.71
CA ARG A 128 -13.28 -2.20 -1.42
C ARG A 128 -12.78 -1.45 -0.19
N SER A 129 -13.21 -0.20 0.01
CA SER A 129 -12.87 0.60 1.21
C SER A 129 -13.58 0.06 2.45
N ALA A 130 -14.89 -0.21 2.38
CA ALA A 130 -15.69 -0.70 3.51
C ALA A 130 -15.12 -1.98 4.13
N ARG A 131 -14.58 -2.87 3.30
CA ARG A 131 -13.88 -4.09 3.74
C ARG A 131 -12.83 -3.82 4.84
N HIS A 132 -12.09 -2.73 4.73
CA HIS A 132 -11.04 -2.40 5.70
C HIS A 132 -11.60 -1.94 7.05
N PHE A 133 -12.81 -1.36 7.08
CA PHE A 133 -13.49 -0.93 8.31
C PHE A 133 -14.22 -2.07 9.03
N THR A 134 -14.46 -3.18 8.34
CA THR A 134 -15.23 -4.33 8.87
C THR A 134 -14.35 -5.50 9.33
N GLY A 135 -13.11 -5.23 9.72
CA GLY A 135 -12.20 -6.22 10.32
C GLY A 135 -11.45 -7.12 9.35
N CYS A 136 -11.51 -6.87 8.04
CA CYS A 136 -10.73 -7.62 7.05
C CYS A 136 -9.33 -7.01 6.87
N HIS A 137 -8.41 -7.39 7.74
CA HIS A 137 -7.04 -6.86 7.80
C HIS A 137 -6.05 -7.51 6.83
N GLU A 138 -6.49 -8.54 6.09
CA GLU A 138 -5.62 -9.24 5.13
C GLU A 138 -5.40 -8.41 3.85
N MET A 139 -4.18 -8.47 3.32
CA MET A 139 -3.85 -7.93 2.00
C MET A 139 -4.20 -8.98 0.93
N ASN A 140 -5.04 -8.60 -0.04
CA ASN A 140 -5.51 -9.51 -1.09
C ASN A 140 -4.81 -9.25 -2.42
N ASP A 141 -4.50 -10.32 -3.17
CA ASP A 141 -4.21 -10.23 -4.60
C ASP A 141 -5.54 -10.06 -5.36
N ILE A 142 -5.68 -8.92 -6.03
CA ILE A 142 -6.92 -8.49 -6.68
C ILE A 142 -6.90 -8.64 -8.19
N TYR A 143 -5.82 -9.14 -8.79
CA TYR A 143 -5.70 -9.20 -10.25
C TYR A 143 -5.22 -10.56 -10.74
N ASP A 144 -6.06 -11.24 -11.52
CA ASP A 144 -5.65 -12.43 -12.25
C ASP A 144 -5.06 -12.04 -13.60
N CYS A 145 -3.73 -12.02 -13.68
CA CYS A 145 -3.01 -11.72 -14.90
C CYS A 145 -3.16 -12.77 -16.00
N SER A 146 -3.52 -14.02 -15.68
CA SER A 146 -3.73 -15.08 -16.68
C SER A 146 -5.04 -14.89 -17.43
N LEU A 147 -6.04 -14.33 -16.75
CA LEU A 147 -7.36 -14.05 -17.31
C LEU A 147 -7.56 -12.58 -17.71
N GLY A 148 -6.64 -11.69 -17.28
CA GLY A 148 -6.77 -10.25 -17.47
C GLY A 148 -7.92 -9.65 -16.68
N MET A 149 -8.25 -10.22 -15.52
CA MET A 149 -9.45 -9.88 -14.75
C MET A 149 -9.13 -9.39 -13.35
N MET A 150 -9.77 -8.29 -12.94
CA MET A 150 -9.80 -7.86 -11.56
C MET A 150 -10.80 -8.73 -10.77
N ARG A 151 -10.40 -9.17 -9.58
CA ARG A 151 -11.22 -9.95 -8.65
C ARG A 151 -11.58 -9.10 -7.43
N ILE A 152 -12.87 -8.88 -7.23
CA ILE A 152 -13.41 -8.15 -6.09
C ILE A 152 -14.37 -9.08 -5.36
N GLY A 153 -14.03 -9.43 -4.14
CA GLY A 153 -14.81 -10.34 -3.31
C GLY A 153 -14.79 -11.81 -3.75
N PRO A 154 -15.65 -12.65 -3.15
CA PRO A 154 -16.61 -12.27 -2.10
C PRO A 154 -15.90 -11.78 -0.82
N PHE A 155 -16.52 -10.82 -0.12
CA PHE A 155 -16.05 -10.36 1.19
C PHE A 155 -17.06 -10.81 2.24
N ASN A 156 -16.55 -11.48 3.27
CA ASN A 156 -17.32 -11.77 4.48
C ASN A 156 -16.96 -10.70 5.50
N TYR A 157 -17.97 -10.14 6.16
CA TYR A 157 -17.78 -9.04 7.10
C TYR A 157 -18.71 -9.16 8.29
N GLU A 158 -18.25 -8.65 9.43
CA GLU A 158 -19.10 -8.41 10.60
C GLU A 158 -19.57 -6.95 10.58
N PRO A 159 -20.80 -6.66 11.03
CA PRO A 159 -21.28 -5.29 11.13
C PRO A 159 -20.34 -4.41 11.97
N MET A 160 -19.97 -3.25 11.43
CA MET A 160 -19.12 -2.30 12.16
C MET A 160 -19.85 -1.80 13.42
N ARG A 161 -19.21 -1.97 14.58
CA ARG A 161 -19.78 -1.58 15.87
C ARG A 161 -19.99 -0.07 15.93
N GLY A 162 -21.25 0.33 16.13
CA GLY A 162 -21.61 1.74 16.33
C GLY A 162 -21.41 2.60 15.08
N VAL A 163 -21.55 2.03 13.87
CA VAL A 163 -21.42 2.77 12.60
C VAL A 163 -22.29 4.03 12.56
N ASP A 164 -23.53 3.95 13.06
CA ASP A 164 -24.44 5.10 13.13
C ASP A 164 -23.89 6.23 14.02
N LEU A 165 -23.14 5.88 15.07
CA LEU A 165 -22.51 6.86 15.95
C LEU A 165 -21.35 7.57 15.27
N TRP A 166 -20.56 6.84 14.46
CA TRP A 166 -19.48 7.42 13.65
C TRP A 166 -20.02 8.37 12.58
N LEU A 167 -21.08 7.96 11.88
CA LEU A 167 -21.73 8.78 10.85
C LEU A 167 -22.38 10.05 11.40
N ALA A 168 -22.67 10.09 12.71
CA ALA A 168 -23.21 11.27 13.37
C ALA A 168 -22.14 12.27 13.86
N GLN A 169 -20.85 11.92 13.76
CA GLN A 169 -19.76 12.80 14.18
C GLN A 169 -19.46 13.88 13.15
N ASN A 170 -18.81 14.95 13.59
CA ASN A 170 -18.32 16.00 12.69
C ASN A 170 -17.00 15.60 12.01
N ASP A 171 -16.64 16.31 10.95
CA ASP A 171 -15.45 16.08 10.15
C ASP A 171 -14.16 16.08 10.98
N ASP A 172 -14.02 17.01 11.92
CA ASP A 172 -12.83 17.09 12.78
C ASP A 172 -12.69 15.84 13.65
N PHE A 173 -13.78 15.33 14.22
CA PHE A 173 -13.77 14.13 15.03
C PHE A 173 -13.41 12.90 14.18
N ILE A 174 -14.03 12.76 13.00
CA ILE A 174 -13.73 11.66 12.06
C ILE A 174 -12.26 11.69 11.67
N LEU A 175 -11.76 12.85 11.28
CA LEU A 175 -10.37 13.04 10.87
C LEU A 175 -9.39 12.66 11.99
N GLN A 176 -9.61 13.13 13.22
CA GLN A 176 -8.69 12.85 14.33
C GLN A 176 -8.63 11.38 14.75
N HIS A 177 -9.73 10.64 14.58
CA HIS A 177 -9.85 9.26 15.07
C HIS A 177 -9.69 8.19 13.99
N LEU A 178 -10.00 8.50 12.73
CA LEU A 178 -9.92 7.54 11.63
C LEU A 178 -8.73 7.78 10.68
N SER A 179 -8.01 8.90 10.80
CA SER A 179 -6.71 9.10 10.14
C SER A 179 -5.53 8.73 11.04
N THR A 180 -4.48 8.18 10.43
CA THR A 180 -3.18 7.98 11.06
C THR A 180 -2.35 9.27 11.14
N SER A 181 -2.63 10.26 10.28
CA SER A 181 -1.94 11.55 10.21
C SER A 181 -2.90 12.72 9.93
N PRO A 182 -3.78 13.07 10.89
CA PRO A 182 -4.86 14.06 10.70
C PRO A 182 -4.39 15.42 10.16
N GLU A 183 -3.16 15.85 10.47
CA GLU A 183 -2.67 17.19 10.12
C GLU A 183 -2.34 17.38 8.65
N VAL A 184 -2.22 16.30 7.88
CA VAL A 184 -1.74 16.33 6.49
C VAL A 184 -2.59 15.53 5.52
N GLU A 185 -3.77 15.09 5.96
CA GLU A 185 -4.71 14.41 5.09
C GLU A 185 -5.24 15.32 3.98
N SER A 186 -5.72 14.67 2.92
CA SER A 186 -6.47 15.35 1.87
C SER A 186 -7.71 16.04 2.45
N PRO A 187 -8.11 17.23 1.94
CA PRO A 187 -9.39 17.85 2.28
C PRO A 187 -10.61 16.94 2.00
N MET A 188 -10.45 15.93 1.14
CA MET A 188 -11.49 14.96 0.79
C MET A 188 -11.47 13.70 1.68
N PHE A 189 -10.59 13.61 2.68
CA PHE A 189 -10.42 12.41 3.51
C PHE A 189 -11.73 11.98 4.16
N VAL A 190 -12.40 12.90 4.87
CA VAL A 190 -13.65 12.59 5.59
C VAL A 190 -14.76 12.15 4.63
N MET A 191 -14.84 12.74 3.44
CA MET A 191 -15.82 12.34 2.42
C MET A 191 -15.57 10.93 1.84
N GLN A 192 -14.39 10.36 2.06
CA GLN A 192 -13.97 9.06 1.53
C GLN A 192 -14.02 7.93 2.57
N VAL A 193 -14.29 8.27 3.83
CA VAL A 193 -14.32 7.36 4.99
C VAL A 193 -15.75 6.95 5.32
#